data_AF-A0A1E4Y1D7-F1
#
_entry.id   AF-A0A1E4Y1D7-F1
#
_cell.length_a   1.000
_cell.length_b   1.000
_cell.length_c   1.000
_cell.angle_alpha   90.00
_cell.angle_beta   90.00
_cell.angle_gamma   90.00
#
_symmetry.space_group_name_H-M   'P 1'
#
loop_
_entity.id
_entity.type
_entity.pdbx_description
1 polymer ?
#
loop_
_entity_poly.entity_id
_entity_poly.type
_entity_poly.pdbx_seq_one_letter_code
_entity_poly.pdbx_strand_id
1 'polypeptide(L)'
;MDIERRSGCPINLTMEVLGDRWSLVVIRDIMFGNRRHFRELLNRSEEGIASNILAARLKRLVSLGLITKLDDPSHSQKAIYSLTEPAIQLVPMIAMIGAWGRRHLPVSEDLSIRAELLEKGGPALWDDFMNDLRNIHIADPIGGANGSVTSPVLMGLTNAFLAVRAKMERKE
;
A
#
# COMPACT_ATOMS: atom_id res chain seq x y z
N MET A 1 7.16 21.60 3.32
CA MET A 1 5.90 20.84 3.11
C MET A 1 4.77 21.86 3.04
N ASP A 2 4.42 22.33 1.84
CA ASP A 2 3.32 23.28 1.65
C ASP A 2 2.01 22.47 1.54
N ILE A 3 1.39 22.26 2.69
CA ILE A 3 0.02 21.74 2.78
C ILE A 3 -0.86 22.95 3.04
N GLU A 4 -1.93 23.13 2.26
CA GLU A 4 -2.91 24.17 2.50
C GLU A 4 -3.56 23.94 3.87
N ARG A 5 -3.12 24.69 4.89
CA ARG A 5 -3.59 24.54 6.28
C ARG A 5 -4.90 25.29 6.47
N ARG A 6 -6.00 24.69 5.98
CA ARG A 6 -7.36 25.21 6.18
C ARG A 6 -7.75 25.28 7.65
N SER A 7 -7.22 24.37 8.47
CA SER A 7 -7.37 24.37 9.93
C SER A 7 -6.24 23.57 10.61
N GLY A 8 -6.16 23.66 11.94
CA GLY A 8 -5.30 22.80 12.77
C GLY A 8 -5.91 21.44 13.10
N CYS A 9 -7.04 21.06 12.49
CA CYS A 9 -7.71 19.79 12.75
C CYS A 9 -6.86 18.63 12.20
N PRO A 10 -6.47 17.63 13.02
CA PRO A 10 -5.63 16.52 12.55
C PRO A 10 -6.33 15.66 11.49
N ILE A 11 -7.65 15.55 11.54
CA ILE A 11 -8.44 14.84 10.50
C ILE A 11 -8.32 15.56 9.17
N ASN A 12 -8.51 16.89 9.15
CA ASN A 12 -8.37 17.68 7.93
C ASN A 12 -6.95 17.57 7.37
N LEU A 13 -5.93 17.73 8.21
CA LEU A 13 -4.52 17.66 7.78
C LEU A 13 -4.18 16.29 7.17
N THR A 14 -4.70 15.20 7.73
CA THR A 14 -4.58 13.87 7.12
C THR A 14 -5.27 13.80 5.77
N MET A 15 -6.45 14.40 5.61
CA MET A 15 -7.17 14.44 4.34
C MET A 15 -6.47 15.30 3.27
N GLU A 16 -5.79 16.38 3.64
CA GLU A 16 -4.98 17.15 2.69
C GLU A 16 -3.76 16.35 2.16
N VAL A 17 -3.30 15.37 2.94
CA VAL A 17 -2.19 14.48 2.60
C VAL A 17 -2.65 13.26 1.81
N LEU A 18 -3.70 12.58 2.28
CA LEU A 18 -4.11 11.25 1.81
C LEU A 18 -5.44 11.25 1.05
N GLY A 19 -6.26 12.29 1.21
CA GLY A 19 -7.65 12.36 0.75
C GLY A 19 -7.83 12.61 -0.75
N ASP A 20 -6.77 12.46 -1.55
CA ASP A 20 -6.90 12.42 -3.00
C ASP A 20 -7.16 10.99 -3.49
N ARG A 21 -7.71 10.88 -4.71
CA ARG A 21 -8.14 9.62 -5.32
C ARG A 21 -7.05 8.54 -5.39
N TRP A 22 -5.77 8.90 -5.41
CA TRP A 22 -4.69 7.98 -5.78
C TRP A 22 -3.67 7.71 -4.68
N SER A 23 -3.50 8.61 -3.71
CA SER A 23 -2.45 8.46 -2.68
C SER A 23 -2.60 7.17 -1.88
N LEU A 24 -3.80 6.87 -1.36
CA LEU A 24 -4.03 5.61 -0.64
C LEU A 24 -3.98 4.38 -1.54
N VAL A 25 -4.37 4.49 -2.81
CA VAL A 25 -4.25 3.39 -3.79
C VAL A 25 -2.78 3.02 -4.02
N VAL A 26 -1.91 4.01 -4.22
CA VAL A 26 -0.46 3.80 -4.40
C VAL A 26 0.16 3.22 -3.15
N ILE A 27 -0.14 3.77 -1.96
CA ILE A 27 0.37 3.24 -0.69
C ILE A 27 -0.08 1.80 -0.49
N ARG A 28 -1.35 1.49 -0.74
CA ARG A 28 -1.92 0.14 -0.66
C ARG A 28 -1.21 -0.83 -1.60
N ASP A 29 -0.94 -0.43 -2.84
CA ASP A 29 -0.28 -1.29 -3.83
C ASP A 29 1.17 -1.59 -3.46
N ILE A 30 1.87 -0.62 -2.86
CA ILE A 30 3.21 -0.83 -2.27
C ILE A 30 3.09 -1.77 -1.06
N MET A 31 2.14 -1.52 -0.16
CA MET A 31 1.98 -2.24 1.11
C MET A 31 1.59 -3.71 0.96
N PHE A 32 0.58 -4.03 0.12
CA PHE A 32 0.08 -5.40 -0.03
C PHE A 32 0.63 -6.12 -1.26
N GLY A 33 1.03 -5.36 -2.28
CA GLY A 33 1.58 -5.93 -3.50
C GLY A 33 3.11 -6.02 -3.49
N ASN A 34 3.78 -5.37 -2.52
CA ASN A 34 5.21 -5.07 -2.56
C ASN A 34 5.65 -4.57 -3.94
N ARG A 35 4.83 -3.71 -4.56
CA ARG A 35 5.09 -3.17 -5.90
C ARG A 35 5.97 -1.95 -5.75
N ARG A 36 7.27 -2.17 -5.90
CA ARG A 36 8.28 -1.17 -5.54
C ARG A 36 8.78 -0.40 -6.76
N HIS A 37 8.40 -0.81 -7.96
CA HIS A 37 8.87 -0.18 -9.20
C HIS A 37 7.73 0.48 -9.97
N PHE A 38 8.03 1.56 -10.68
CA PHE A 38 7.04 2.33 -11.45
C PHE A 38 6.22 1.47 -12.40
N ARG A 39 6.87 0.57 -13.16
CA ARG A 39 6.18 -0.30 -14.13
C ARG A 39 5.22 -1.28 -13.47
N GLU A 40 5.52 -1.75 -12.27
CA GLU A 40 4.63 -2.66 -11.54
C GLU A 40 3.42 -1.92 -11.01
N LEU A 41 3.64 -0.73 -10.44
CA LEU A 41 2.58 0.16 -9.99
C LEU A 41 1.67 0.60 -11.14
N LEU A 42 2.22 0.81 -12.33
CA LEU A 42 1.45 1.17 -13.52
C LEU A 42 0.64 -0.01 -14.07
N ASN A 43 1.29 -1.17 -14.25
CA ASN A 43 0.72 -2.25 -15.06
C ASN A 43 -0.10 -3.25 -14.26
N ARG A 44 0.12 -3.33 -12.94
CA ARG A 44 -0.53 -4.35 -12.10
C ARG A 44 -1.63 -3.76 -11.22
N SER A 45 -1.75 -2.43 -11.10
CA SER A 45 -2.76 -1.76 -10.26
C SER A 45 -4.16 -2.07 -10.77
N GLU A 46 -5.07 -2.43 -9.86
CA GLU A 46 -6.43 -2.86 -10.22
C GLU A 46 -7.27 -1.68 -10.76
N GLU A 47 -6.99 -0.45 -10.31
CA GLU A 47 -7.75 0.76 -10.66
C GLU A 47 -7.26 1.47 -11.92
N GLY A 48 -6.16 1.02 -12.55
CA GLY A 48 -5.67 1.57 -13.81
C GLY A 48 -5.28 3.05 -13.75
N ILE A 49 -4.29 3.40 -12.93
CA ILE A 49 -3.78 4.78 -12.83
C ILE A 49 -3.00 5.19 -14.09
N ALA A 50 -3.32 6.36 -14.66
CA ALA A 50 -2.57 6.89 -15.80
C ALA A 50 -1.11 7.23 -15.42
N SER A 51 -0.17 7.02 -16.35
CA SER A 51 1.27 7.12 -16.08
C SER A 51 1.73 8.49 -15.56
N ASN A 52 1.22 9.57 -16.15
CA ASN A 52 1.50 10.95 -15.72
C ASN A 52 0.95 11.23 -14.31
N ILE A 53 -0.23 10.71 -13.99
CA ILE A 53 -0.84 10.84 -12.66
C ILE A 53 -0.05 10.05 -11.63
N LEU A 54 0.33 8.80 -11.94
CA LEU A 54 1.18 7.98 -11.06
C LEU A 54 2.52 8.67 -10.78
N ALA A 55 3.19 9.19 -11.81
CA ALA A 55 4.45 9.91 -11.64
C ALA A 55 4.31 11.13 -10.73
N ALA A 56 3.26 11.94 -10.93
CA ALA A 56 2.97 13.08 -10.08
C ALA A 56 2.67 12.67 -8.62
N ARG A 57 1.95 11.56 -8.43
CA ARG A 57 1.60 11.04 -7.10
C ARG A 57 2.80 10.47 -6.37
N LEU A 58 3.66 9.70 -7.02
CA LEU A 58 4.92 9.23 -6.42
C LEU A 58 5.81 10.41 -6.01
N LYS A 59 5.96 11.43 -6.87
CA LYS A 59 6.69 12.66 -6.50
C LYS A 59 6.10 13.34 -5.27
N ARG A 60 4.77 13.45 -5.19
CA ARG A 60 4.08 14.03 -4.04
C ARG A 60 4.32 13.21 -2.76
N LEU A 61 4.12 11.89 -2.80
CA LEU A 61 4.31 11.01 -1.64
C LEU A 61 5.77 11.04 -1.13
N VAL A 62 6.76 11.13 -2.04
CA VAL A 62 8.16 11.34 -1.66
C VAL A 62 8.33 12.69 -0.97
N SER A 63 7.78 13.77 -1.53
CA SER A 63 7.89 15.11 -0.95
C SER A 63 7.23 15.26 0.42
N LEU A 64 6.21 14.43 0.70
CA LEU A 64 5.53 14.36 1.98
C LEU A 64 6.21 13.41 2.98
N GLY A 65 7.28 12.71 2.56
CA GLY A 65 8.00 11.77 3.41
C GLY A 65 7.21 10.50 3.72
N LEU A 66 6.22 10.13 2.90
CA LEU A 66 5.44 8.89 3.04
C LEU A 66 6.10 7.71 2.33
N ILE A 67 6.90 8.00 1.30
CA ILE A 67 7.71 6.99 0.63
C ILE A 67 9.12 7.53 0.37
N THR A 68 10.11 6.65 0.31
CA THR A 68 11.45 6.94 -0.20
C THR A 68 11.55 6.57 -1.68
N LYS A 69 12.56 7.12 -2.36
CA LYS A 69 12.96 6.73 -3.72
C LYS A 69 14.46 6.45 -3.70
N LEU A 70 14.86 5.23 -4.03
CA LEU A 70 16.25 4.84 -4.22
C LEU A 70 16.46 4.40 -5.67
N ASP A 71 17.68 4.57 -6.19
CA ASP A 71 18.05 3.97 -7.47
C ASP A 71 18.21 2.46 -7.29
N ASP A 72 17.76 1.70 -8.29
CA ASP A 72 17.87 0.24 -8.28
C ASP A 72 19.30 -0.17 -8.70
N PRO A 73 20.07 -0.88 -7.84
CA PRO A 73 21.43 -1.29 -8.18
C PRO A 73 21.52 -2.20 -9.40
N SER A 74 20.44 -2.92 -9.74
CA SER A 74 20.40 -3.82 -10.90
C SER A 74 20.23 -3.07 -12.23
N HIS A 75 19.71 -1.84 -12.21
CA HIS A 75 19.41 -1.09 -13.43
C HIS A 75 19.29 0.42 -13.15
N SER A 76 20.23 1.22 -13.65
CA SER A 76 20.36 2.66 -13.36
C SER A 76 19.12 3.53 -13.64
N GLN A 77 18.25 3.12 -14.57
CA GLN A 77 17.00 3.85 -14.87
C GLN A 77 15.80 3.42 -14.02
N LYS A 78 15.93 2.39 -13.19
CA LYS A 78 14.86 1.93 -12.30
C LYS A 78 15.03 2.57 -10.93
N ALA A 79 13.89 2.82 -10.29
CA ALA A 79 13.84 3.32 -8.94
C ALA A 79 12.97 2.40 -8.08
N ILE A 80 13.40 2.23 -6.83
CA ILE A 80 12.72 1.49 -5.78
C ILE A 80 12.02 2.50 -4.87
N TYR A 81 10.69 2.42 -4.82
CA TYR A 81 9.85 3.23 -3.92
C TYR A 81 9.52 2.44 -2.67
N SER A 82 9.83 2.95 -1.48
CA SER A 82 9.66 2.21 -0.21
C SER A 82 8.78 2.98 0.77
N LEU A 83 7.93 2.31 1.55
CA LEU A 83 7.18 2.98 2.61
C LEU A 83 8.15 3.54 3.67
N THR A 84 7.83 4.71 4.20
CA THR A 84 8.45 5.23 5.43
C THR A 84 7.63 4.84 6.64
N GLU A 85 8.17 5.06 7.84
CA GLU A 85 7.47 4.79 9.10
C GLU A 85 6.07 5.44 9.18
N PRO A 86 5.86 6.73 8.83
CA PRO A 86 4.53 7.31 8.78
C PRO A 86 3.53 6.58 7.86
N ALA A 87 3.98 6.05 6.72
CA ALA A 87 3.10 5.31 5.82
C ALA A 87 2.82 3.88 6.31
N ILE A 88 3.78 3.25 6.98
CA ILE A 88 3.60 1.94 7.63
C ILE A 88 2.54 2.06 8.74
N GLN A 89 2.57 3.14 9.51
CA GLN A 89 1.57 3.43 10.56
C GLN A 89 0.14 3.66 10.03
N LEU A 90 -0.07 3.68 8.71
CA LEU A 90 -1.40 3.70 8.11
C LEU A 90 -2.09 2.33 8.08
N VAL A 91 -1.41 1.23 8.46
CA VAL A 91 -2.01 -0.12 8.48
C VAL A 91 -3.36 -0.16 9.21
N PRO A 92 -3.48 0.32 10.47
CA PRO A 92 -4.77 0.34 11.17
C PRO A 92 -5.84 1.17 10.44
N MET A 93 -5.45 2.31 9.86
CA MET A 93 -6.36 3.17 9.11
C MET A 93 -6.88 2.47 7.86
N ILE A 94 -6.01 1.81 7.10
CA ILE A 94 -6.36 1.05 5.90
C ILE A 94 -7.28 -0.12 6.26
N ALA A 95 -7.01 -0.84 7.36
CA ALA A 95 -7.87 -1.90 7.86
C ALA A 95 -9.30 -1.38 8.13
N MET A 96 -9.41 -0.24 8.80
CA MET A 96 -10.71 0.35 9.15
C MET A 96 -11.45 0.95 7.95
N ILE A 97 -10.74 1.59 7.00
CA ILE A 97 -11.32 2.05 5.74
C ILE A 97 -11.86 0.86 4.94
N GLY A 98 -11.09 -0.23 4.85
CA GLY A 98 -11.51 -1.46 4.18
C GLY A 98 -12.73 -2.10 4.84
N ALA A 99 -12.75 -2.20 6.18
CA ALA A 99 -13.87 -2.73 6.94
C ALA A 99 -15.14 -1.89 6.73
N TRP A 100 -15.03 -0.56 6.74
CA TRP A 100 -16.15 0.33 6.43
C TRP A 100 -16.66 0.12 5.00
N GLY A 101 -15.74 0.09 4.02
CA GLY A 101 -16.08 -0.15 2.61
C GLY A 101 -16.84 -1.47 2.40
N ARG A 102 -16.39 -2.55 3.05
CA ARG A 102 -17.07 -3.87 3.00
C ARG A 102 -18.51 -3.86 3.50
N ARG A 103 -18.85 -2.98 4.45
CA ARG A 103 -20.21 -2.89 5.02
C ARG A 103 -21.15 -2.00 4.21
N HIS A 104 -20.61 -1.05 3.45
CA HIS A 104 -21.39 0.07 2.91
C HIS A 104 -21.27 0.25 1.39
N LEU A 105 -20.35 -0.42 0.72
CA LEU A 105 -20.08 -0.27 -0.71
C LEU A 105 -20.18 -1.62 -1.45
N PRO A 106 -20.45 -1.60 -2.77
CA PRO A 106 -20.48 -2.81 -3.59
C PRO A 106 -19.07 -3.32 -3.88
N VAL A 107 -18.46 -3.99 -2.89
CA VAL A 107 -17.12 -4.56 -2.99
C VAL A 107 -17.14 -5.94 -3.67
N SER A 108 -16.04 -6.33 -4.32
CA SER A 108 -15.84 -7.70 -4.80
C SER A 108 -15.22 -8.58 -3.71
N GLU A 109 -15.44 -9.89 -3.77
CA GLU A 109 -14.94 -10.85 -2.78
C GLU A 109 -13.40 -10.86 -2.74
N ASP A 110 -12.75 -10.88 -3.91
CA ASP A 110 -11.30 -10.91 -4.04
C ASP A 110 -10.64 -9.66 -3.45
N LEU A 111 -11.16 -8.47 -3.72
CA LEU A 111 -10.60 -7.22 -3.19
C LEU A 111 -10.92 -7.00 -1.70
N SER A 112 -11.86 -7.76 -1.14
CA SER A 112 -12.30 -7.64 0.25
C SER A 112 -11.51 -8.50 1.24
N ILE A 113 -10.93 -9.62 0.81
CA ILE A 113 -10.40 -10.63 1.73
C ILE A 113 -9.27 -10.11 2.63
N ARG A 114 -8.40 -9.24 2.12
CA ARG A 114 -7.34 -8.63 2.94
C ARG A 114 -7.92 -7.72 4.03
N ALA A 115 -8.90 -6.89 3.67
CA ALA A 115 -9.57 -6.01 4.63
C ALA A 115 -10.31 -6.82 5.70
N GLU A 116 -10.94 -7.93 5.33
CA GLU A 116 -11.58 -8.85 6.27
C GLU A 116 -10.61 -9.45 7.27
N LEU A 117 -9.47 -9.96 6.79
CA LEU A 117 -8.46 -10.57 7.63
C LEU A 117 -7.82 -9.55 8.57
N LEU A 118 -7.53 -8.34 8.08
CA LEU A 118 -7.02 -7.26 8.92
C LEU A 118 -8.03 -6.84 9.99
N GLU A 119 -9.31 -6.70 9.63
CA GLU A 119 -10.37 -6.37 10.59
C GLU A 119 -10.48 -7.43 11.69
N LYS A 120 -10.54 -8.71 11.31
CA LYS A 120 -10.66 -9.84 12.25
C LYS A 120 -9.42 -10.04 13.10
N GLY A 121 -8.23 -9.83 12.54
CA GLY A 121 -6.96 -9.99 13.23
C GLY A 121 -6.66 -8.88 14.24
N GLY A 122 -7.26 -7.70 14.04
CA GLY A 122 -7.18 -6.58 14.98
C GLY A 122 -5.75 -6.08 15.25
N PRO A 123 -5.53 -5.37 16.37
CA PRO A 123 -4.26 -4.71 16.67
C PRO A 123 -3.03 -5.62 16.63
N ALA A 124 -3.14 -6.87 17.12
CA ALA A 124 -2.03 -7.81 17.11
C ALA A 124 -1.55 -8.12 15.68
N LEU A 125 -2.48 -8.41 14.77
CA LEU A 125 -2.13 -8.65 13.36
C LEU A 125 -1.58 -7.37 12.69
N TRP A 126 -2.09 -6.19 13.08
CA TRP A 126 -1.60 -4.93 12.54
C TRP A 126 -0.16 -4.65 12.97
N ASP A 127 0.18 -4.92 14.23
CA ASP A 127 1.53 -4.76 14.76
C ASP A 127 2.52 -5.71 14.07
N ASP A 128 2.14 -6.98 13.93
CA ASP A 128 2.93 -7.96 13.18
C ASP A 128 3.11 -7.53 11.72
N PHE A 129 2.05 -7.04 11.08
CA PHE A 129 2.14 -6.56 9.70
C PHE A 129 3.03 -5.32 9.57
N MET A 130 2.94 -4.37 10.50
CA MET A 130 3.82 -3.20 10.51
C MET A 130 5.28 -3.60 10.72
N ASN A 131 5.57 -4.60 11.55
CA ASN A 131 6.93 -5.13 11.72
C ASN A 131 7.47 -5.76 10.44
N ASP A 132 6.65 -6.56 9.76
CA ASP A 132 6.94 -7.11 8.44
C ASP A 132 7.27 -5.99 7.43
N LEU A 133 6.44 -4.95 7.39
CA LEU A 133 6.66 -3.80 6.51
C LEU A 133 7.96 -3.06 6.85
N ARG A 134 8.30 -2.87 8.12
CA ARG A 134 9.57 -2.26 8.54
C ARG A 134 10.77 -3.08 8.04
N ASN A 135 10.68 -4.41 8.12
CA ASN A 135 11.74 -5.30 7.62
C ASN A 135 11.95 -5.14 6.10
N ILE A 136 10.88 -5.15 5.31
CA ILE A 136 10.98 -5.10 3.84
C ILE A 136 11.16 -3.70 3.24
N HIS A 137 10.78 -2.63 3.96
CA HIS A 137 10.83 -1.26 3.45
C HIS A 137 11.94 -0.40 4.06
N ILE A 138 12.32 -0.66 5.32
CA ILE A 138 13.28 0.18 6.06
C ILE A 138 14.59 -0.57 6.30
N ALA A 139 14.54 -1.79 6.83
CA ALA A 139 15.75 -2.52 7.22
C ALA A 139 16.60 -2.96 6.00
N ASP A 140 15.94 -3.51 4.96
CA ASP A 140 16.59 -3.84 3.70
C ASP A 140 15.66 -3.47 2.51
N PRO A 141 15.65 -2.19 2.09
CA PRO A 141 14.73 -1.73 1.05
C PRO A 141 14.99 -2.36 -0.32
N ILE A 142 16.24 -2.73 -0.63
CA ILE A 142 16.64 -3.33 -1.91
C ILE A 142 16.30 -4.81 -1.90
N GLY A 143 16.74 -5.55 -0.88
CA GLY A 143 16.41 -6.97 -0.75
C GLY A 143 14.91 -7.19 -0.58
N GLY A 144 14.24 -6.35 0.20
CA GLY A 144 12.79 -6.37 0.35
C GLY A 144 12.05 -6.15 -0.98
N ALA A 145 12.53 -5.26 -1.85
CA ALA A 145 11.97 -5.09 -3.19
C ALA A 145 12.21 -6.30 -4.11
N ASN A 146 13.33 -6.99 -3.93
CA ASN A 146 13.68 -8.19 -4.69
C ASN A 146 13.09 -9.48 -4.12
N GLY A 147 12.34 -9.40 -3.01
CA GLY A 147 11.72 -10.55 -2.35
C GLY A 147 12.69 -11.42 -1.55
N SER A 148 13.89 -10.94 -1.22
CA SER A 148 14.84 -11.67 -0.37
C SER A 148 14.52 -11.58 1.12
N VAL A 149 13.64 -10.66 1.51
CA VAL A 149 13.16 -10.52 2.89
C VAL A 149 11.78 -11.17 3.01
N THR A 150 11.64 -12.09 3.97
CA THR A 150 10.37 -12.77 4.22
C THR A 150 9.42 -11.89 5.03
N SER A 151 8.12 -12.05 4.79
CA SER A 151 7.06 -11.39 5.55
C SER A 151 5.91 -12.38 5.73
N PRO A 152 5.79 -13.03 6.90
CA PRO A 152 4.74 -14.00 7.18
C PRO A 152 3.32 -13.43 7.00
N VAL A 153 3.08 -12.19 7.46
CA VAL A 153 1.75 -11.58 7.39
C VAL A 153 1.41 -11.19 5.95
N LEU A 154 2.32 -10.53 5.23
CA LEU A 154 2.10 -10.17 3.83
C LEU A 154 1.88 -11.40 2.96
N MET A 155 2.65 -12.47 3.20
CA MET A 155 2.51 -13.74 2.50
C MET A 155 1.13 -14.37 2.77
N GLY A 156 0.69 -14.39 4.04
CA GLY A 156 -0.65 -14.88 4.40
C GLY A 156 -1.77 -14.08 3.71
N LEU A 157 -1.70 -12.75 3.76
CA LEU A 157 -2.66 -11.86 3.09
C LEU A 157 -2.66 -12.04 1.57
N THR A 158 -1.49 -12.27 0.97
CA THR A 158 -1.34 -12.50 -0.47
C THR A 158 -1.90 -13.85 -0.89
N ASN A 159 -1.63 -14.91 -0.12
CA ASN A 159 -2.17 -16.24 -0.39
C ASN A 159 -3.70 -16.25 -0.29
N ALA A 160 -4.28 -15.56 0.71
CA ALA A 160 -5.72 -15.44 0.83
C ALA A 160 -6.34 -14.74 -0.38
N PHE A 161 -5.74 -13.63 -0.85
CA PHE A 161 -6.15 -12.93 -2.07
C PHE A 161 -6.15 -13.82 -3.30
N LEU A 162 -5.02 -14.51 -3.57
CA LEU A 162 -4.88 -15.38 -4.73
C LEU A 162 -5.84 -16.58 -4.66
N ALA A 163 -6.10 -17.13 -3.47
CA ALA A 163 -7.03 -18.24 -3.29
C ALA A 163 -8.48 -17.84 -3.61
N VAL A 164 -8.90 -16.62 -3.28
CA VAL A 164 -10.23 -16.11 -3.64
C VAL A 164 -10.32 -15.86 -5.15
N ARG A 165 -9.33 -15.19 -5.76
CA ARG A 165 -9.30 -14.99 -7.21
C ARG A 165 -9.39 -16.29 -8.00
N ALA A 166 -8.58 -17.28 -7.66
CA ALA A 166 -8.59 -18.58 -8.32
C ALA A 166 -9.96 -19.29 -8.18
N LYS A 167 -10.69 -19.09 -7.08
CA LYS A 167 -12.05 -19.63 -6.92
C LYS A 167 -13.07 -18.91 -7.81
N MET A 168 -12.91 -17.60 -8.02
CA MET A 168 -13.79 -16.81 -8.88
C MET A 168 -13.59 -17.18 -10.35
N GLU A 169 -12.35 -17.30 -10.81
CA GLU A 169 -12.01 -17.68 -12.20
C GLU A 169 -12.53 -19.08 -12.60
N ARG A 170 -12.73 -19.99 -11.64
CA ARG A 170 -13.31 -21.32 -11.90
C ARG A 170 -14.84 -21.34 -11.98
N LYS A 171 -15.51 -20.25 -11.59
CA LYS A 171 -16.98 -20.13 -11.59
C LYS A 171 -17.52 -19.41 -12.82
N GLU A 172 -16.65 -18.76 -13.59
CA GLU A 172 -16.95 -18.15 -14.89
C GLU A 172 -16.81 -19.18 -16.02
#